data_AF-A0A925GR54-F1
#
_entry.id   AF-A0A925GR54-F1
#
_cell.length_a   1.000
_cell.length_b   1.000
_cell.length_c   1.000
_cell.angle_alpha   90.00
_cell.angle_beta   90.00
_cell.angle_gamma   90.00
#
_symmetry.space_group_name_H-M   'P 1'
#
loop_
_entity.id
_entity.type
_entity.pdbx_description
1 polymer ?
#
loop_
_entity_poly.entity_id
_entity_poly.type
_entity_poly.pdbx_seq_one_letter_code
_entity_poly.pdbx_strand_id
1 'polypeptide(L)'
;MTRLYFTLGVILLAALSFALVVAEPLSPHKAHRYAIFDVRASESGGSIVLDWDPKSVLVDAATNGLLESNDGGVSHSDTVEARVLRQGGLEYRRRSEDVTIRLRLMKGSETIGESSVKLTGLPAIPGAPKP
;
A
#
# COMPACT_ATOMS: atom_id res chain seq x y z
N MET A 1 -27.69 -14.72 50.95
CA MET A 1 -26.33 -14.28 50.54
C MET A 1 -25.83 -14.90 49.22
N THR A 2 -26.64 -15.63 48.46
CA THR A 2 -26.25 -16.29 47.20
C THR A 2 -26.56 -15.49 45.92
N ARG A 3 -27.40 -14.43 46.00
CA ARG A 3 -27.82 -13.64 44.82
C ARG A 3 -26.80 -12.59 44.35
N LEU A 4 -25.84 -12.20 45.20
CA LEU A 4 -24.86 -11.15 44.90
C LEU A 4 -23.68 -11.65 44.04
N TYR A 5 -23.37 -12.95 44.11
CA TYR A 5 -22.27 -13.54 43.34
C TYR A 5 -22.61 -13.78 41.87
N PHE A 6 -23.90 -13.90 41.54
CA PHE A 6 -24.35 -14.17 40.18
C PHE A 6 -24.26 -12.94 39.27
N THR A 7 -24.53 -11.74 39.79
CA THR A 7 -24.47 -10.50 39.01
C THR A 7 -23.03 -10.10 38.70
N LEU A 8 -22.09 -10.35 39.61
CA LEU A 8 -20.67 -10.06 39.39
C LEU A 8 -20.07 -10.96 38.30
N GLY A 9 -20.46 -12.24 38.25
CA GLY A 9 -19.99 -13.20 37.24
C GLY A 9 -20.42 -12.84 35.82
N VAL A 10 -21.66 -12.34 35.65
CA VAL A 10 -22.19 -11.94 34.34
C VAL A 10 -21.51 -10.67 33.81
N ILE A 11 -21.22 -9.70 34.68
CA ILE A 11 -20.52 -8.46 34.28
C ILE A 11 -19.08 -8.76 33.84
N LEU A 12 -18.40 -9.68 34.52
CA LEU A 12 -17.04 -10.09 34.16
C LEU A 12 -16.98 -10.85 32.83
N LEU A 13 -17.98 -11.69 32.55
CA LEU A 13 -18.13 -12.38 31.26
C LEU A 13 -18.47 -11.42 30.11
N ALA A 14 -19.32 -10.43 30.35
CA ALA A 14 -19.66 -9.41 29.36
C ALA A 14 -18.46 -8.51 29.01
N ALA A 15 -17.65 -8.11 30.02
CA ALA A 15 -16.43 -7.34 29.80
C ALA A 15 -15.36 -8.13 29.01
N LEU A 16 -15.22 -9.43 29.29
CA LEU A 16 -14.29 -10.30 28.55
C LEU A 16 -14.72 -10.49 27.09
N SER A 17 -16.03 -10.57 26.85
CA SER A 17 -16.60 -10.70 25.50
C SER A 17 -16.41 -9.42 24.69
N PHE A 18 -16.54 -8.25 25.32
CA PHE A 18 -16.32 -6.96 24.65
C PHE A 18 -14.85 -6.75 24.29
N ALA A 19 -13.92 -7.17 25.14
CA ALA A 19 -12.49 -7.11 24.83
C ALA A 19 -12.09 -7.97 23.62
N LEU A 20 -12.76 -9.11 23.41
CA LEU A 20 -12.53 -9.99 22.25
C LEU A 20 -13.13 -9.46 20.95
N VAL A 21 -14.20 -8.65 21.00
CA VAL A 21 -14.81 -8.02 19.81
C VAL A 21 -14.05 -6.76 19.39
N VAL A 22 -13.45 -6.03 20.33
CA VAL A 22 -12.67 -4.81 20.04
C VAL A 22 -11.19 -5.10 19.79
N ALA A 23 -10.69 -6.27 20.19
CA ALA A 23 -9.43 -6.78 19.69
C ALA A 23 -9.63 -7.23 18.24
N GLU A 24 -9.66 -6.28 17.31
CA GLU A 24 -9.26 -6.57 15.94
C GLU A 24 -7.97 -7.39 16.03
N PRO A 25 -7.93 -8.62 15.49
CA PRO A 25 -6.70 -9.36 15.49
C PRO A 25 -5.71 -8.47 14.74
N LEU A 26 -4.70 -8.01 15.45
CA LEU A 26 -3.41 -7.64 14.87
C LEU A 26 -2.95 -8.90 14.15
N SER A 27 -3.50 -9.11 12.96
CA SER A 27 -3.15 -10.21 12.09
C SER A 27 -1.67 -9.96 11.87
N PRO A 28 -0.79 -10.82 12.40
CA PRO A 28 0.62 -10.68 12.11
C PRO A 28 0.67 -10.73 10.60
N HIS A 29 1.04 -9.62 9.97
CA HIS A 29 1.31 -9.59 8.55
C HIS A 29 2.35 -10.68 8.37
N LYS A 30 1.93 -11.85 7.88
CA LYS A 30 2.87 -12.87 7.45
C LYS A 30 3.75 -12.13 6.47
N ALA A 31 4.99 -11.88 6.87
CA ALA A 31 6.00 -11.30 6.02
C ALA A 31 6.26 -12.33 4.92
N HIS A 32 5.38 -12.36 3.94
CA HIS A 32 5.56 -13.12 2.72
C HIS A 32 6.79 -12.48 2.09
N ARG A 33 7.86 -13.27 1.95
CA ARG A 33 9.06 -12.83 1.24
C ARG A 33 8.71 -12.81 -0.24
N TYR A 34 8.13 -11.70 -0.68
CA TYR A 34 7.95 -11.44 -2.10
C TYR A 34 9.31 -11.22 -2.75
N ALA A 35 9.42 -11.56 -4.03
CA ALA A 35 10.62 -11.21 -4.77
C ALA A 35 10.67 -9.68 -4.92
N ILE A 36 11.83 -9.10 -4.65
CA ILE A 36 12.03 -7.66 -4.84
C ILE A 36 12.24 -7.43 -6.34
N PHE A 37 11.54 -6.45 -6.90
CA PHE A 37 11.82 -5.93 -8.24
C PHE A 37 12.12 -4.43 -8.15
N ASP A 38 12.94 -3.94 -9.07
CA ASP A 38 13.39 -2.55 -9.05
C ASP A 38 12.29 -1.64 -9.62
N VAL A 39 11.81 -0.71 -8.79
CA VAL A 39 10.95 0.40 -9.19
C VAL A 39 11.69 1.68 -8.85
N ARG A 40 11.85 2.53 -9.85
CA ARG A 40 12.49 3.84 -9.74
C ARG A 40 11.42 4.90 -9.81
N ALA A 41 11.59 5.95 -9.03
CA ALA A 41 10.77 7.13 -9.11
C ALA A 41 11.63 8.32 -9.52
N SER A 42 11.15 9.08 -10.48
CA SER A 42 11.74 10.36 -10.86
C SER A 42 10.64 11.43 -10.88
N GLU A 43 10.98 12.66 -10.52
CA GLU A 43 10.02 13.77 -10.58
C GLU A 43 10.20 14.54 -11.88
N SER A 44 9.09 14.81 -12.57
CA SER A 44 9.05 15.62 -13.78
C SER A 44 7.77 16.44 -13.83
N GLY A 45 7.88 17.77 -13.84
CA GLY A 45 6.74 18.66 -14.06
C GLY A 45 5.63 18.61 -13.01
N GLY A 46 5.92 18.21 -11.76
CA GLY A 46 4.91 18.06 -10.70
C GLY A 46 4.26 16.68 -10.64
N SER A 47 4.69 15.77 -11.51
CA SER A 47 4.32 14.36 -11.50
C SER A 47 5.52 13.48 -11.12
N ILE A 48 5.22 12.33 -10.55
CA ILE A 48 6.17 11.25 -10.31
C ILE A 48 6.05 10.27 -11.46
N VAL A 49 7.14 10.05 -12.19
CA VAL A 49 7.25 8.98 -13.17
C VAL A 49 7.85 7.76 -12.45
N LEU A 50 7.04 6.72 -12.35
CA LEU A 50 7.45 5.40 -11.90
C LEU A 50 7.95 4.62 -13.11
N ASP A 51 9.14 4.05 -12.99
CA ASP A 51 9.81 3.27 -14.03
C ASP A 51 10.26 1.93 -13.45
N TRP A 52 10.10 0.85 -14.22
CA TRP A 52 10.56 -0.49 -13.87
C TRP A 52 10.97 -1.24 -15.12
N ASP A 53 11.75 -2.31 -14.99
CA ASP A 53 12.15 -3.12 -16.14
C ASP A 53 10.97 -3.95 -16.67
N PRO A 54 10.41 -3.64 -17.86
CA PRO A 54 9.30 -4.42 -18.43
C PRO A 54 9.71 -5.83 -18.85
N LYS A 55 11.02 -6.11 -18.95
CA LYS A 55 11.57 -7.43 -19.30
C LYS A 55 11.89 -8.29 -18.07
N SER A 56 11.61 -7.79 -16.87
CA SER A 56 11.74 -8.57 -15.64
C SER A 56 10.85 -9.81 -15.70
N VAL A 57 11.40 -10.96 -15.29
CA VAL A 57 10.66 -12.23 -15.21
C VAL A 57 9.41 -12.10 -14.33
N LEU A 58 9.45 -11.26 -13.30
CA LEU A 58 8.31 -11.01 -12.41
C LEU A 58 7.21 -10.20 -13.10
N VAL A 59 7.60 -9.23 -13.93
CA VAL A 59 6.65 -8.41 -14.71
C VAL A 59 5.98 -9.24 -15.79
N ASP A 60 6.74 -10.10 -16.48
CA ASP A 60 6.19 -11.02 -17.48
C ASP A 60 5.23 -12.05 -16.88
N ALA A 61 5.56 -12.57 -15.69
CA ALA A 61 4.73 -13.54 -14.97
C ALA A 61 3.47 -12.93 -14.32
N ALA A 62 3.40 -11.61 -14.17
CA ALA A 62 2.29 -10.93 -13.53
C ALA A 62 1.05 -10.86 -14.45
N THR A 63 -0.11 -11.19 -13.90
CA THR A 63 -1.41 -11.02 -14.56
C THR A 63 -1.97 -9.61 -14.42
N ASN A 64 -1.52 -8.88 -13.41
CA ASN A 64 -1.90 -7.51 -13.09
C ASN A 64 -0.97 -6.99 -11.98
N GLY A 65 -1.08 -5.70 -11.66
CA GLY A 65 -0.44 -5.08 -10.53
C GLY A 65 -1.46 -4.38 -9.64
N LEU A 66 -1.04 -4.08 -8.43
CA LEU A 66 -1.78 -3.23 -7.49
C LEU A 66 -0.87 -2.08 -7.08
N LEU A 67 -1.27 -0.87 -7.47
CA LEU A 67 -0.60 0.35 -7.10
C LEU A 67 -1.29 0.92 -5.86
N GLU A 68 -0.55 1.03 -4.77
CA GLU A 68 -1.02 1.64 -3.55
C GLU A 68 -0.23 2.92 -3.31
N SER A 69 -0.92 4.03 -3.12
CA SER A 69 -0.30 5.30 -2.78
C SER A 69 -0.82 5.80 -1.45
N ASN A 70 0.05 6.31 -0.59
CA ASN A 70 -0.30 7.18 0.51
C ASN A 70 0.25 8.57 0.19
N ASP A 71 -0.63 9.55 -0.02
CA ASP A 71 -0.29 10.92 -0.38
C ASP A 71 -0.84 11.85 0.71
N GLY A 72 0.05 12.31 1.59
CA GLY A 72 -0.32 13.20 2.69
C GLY A 72 -1.30 12.58 3.68
N GLY A 73 -1.24 11.25 3.87
CA GLY A 73 -2.16 10.50 4.73
C GLY A 73 -3.41 9.99 4.03
N VAL A 74 -3.65 10.35 2.76
CA VAL A 74 -4.75 9.80 1.97
C VAL A 74 -4.28 8.57 1.21
N SER A 75 -4.87 7.42 1.50
CA SER A 75 -4.57 6.17 0.80
C SER A 75 -5.43 5.99 -0.45
N HIS A 76 -4.80 5.57 -1.54
CA HIS A 76 -5.46 5.19 -2.79
C HIS A 76 -4.92 3.84 -3.28
N SER A 77 -5.74 3.09 -4.00
CA SER A 77 -5.40 1.76 -4.51
C SER A 77 -6.00 1.58 -5.89
N ASP A 78 -5.15 1.37 -6.89
CA ASP A 78 -5.53 1.21 -8.29
C ASP A 78 -4.99 -0.09 -8.85
N THR A 79 -5.79 -0.78 -9.67
CA THR A 79 -5.32 -1.94 -10.41
C THR A 79 -4.52 -1.49 -11.63
N VAL A 80 -3.30 -1.98 -11.76
CA VAL A 80 -2.45 -1.77 -12.93
C VAL A 80 -2.63 -2.95 -13.87
N GLU A 81 -3.15 -2.70 -15.07
CA GLU A 81 -3.35 -3.78 -16.03
C GLU A 81 -2.01 -4.38 -16.51
N ALA A 82 -2.02 -5.65 -16.88
CA ALA A 82 -0.85 -6.34 -17.41
C ALA A 82 -0.25 -5.65 -18.65
N ARG A 83 -1.06 -4.91 -19.42
CA ARG A 83 -0.59 -4.12 -20.55
C ARG A 83 0.29 -2.95 -20.08
N VAL A 84 -0.12 -2.26 -19.03
CA VAL A 84 0.62 -1.13 -18.44
C VAL A 84 1.89 -1.63 -17.76
N LEU A 85 1.83 -2.77 -17.05
CA LEU A 85 3.03 -3.41 -16.49
C LEU A 85 4.09 -3.69 -17.57
N ARG A 86 3.68 -4.15 -18.75
CA ARG A 86 4.58 -4.40 -19.88
C ARG A 86 5.10 -3.13 -20.57
N GLN A 87 4.51 -1.96 -20.31
CA GLN A 87 5.03 -0.68 -20.80
C GLN A 87 6.23 -0.19 -19.99
N GLY A 88 6.38 -0.66 -18.75
CA GLY A 88 7.56 -0.33 -17.92
C GLY A 88 7.45 0.97 -17.12
N GLY A 89 6.30 1.65 -17.14
CA GLY A 89 6.16 2.87 -16.36
C GLY A 89 4.73 3.38 -16.21
N LEU A 90 4.56 4.28 -15.24
CA LEU A 90 3.29 4.94 -14.91
C LEU A 90 3.57 6.33 -14.37
N GLU A 91 2.73 7.28 -14.74
CA GLU A 91 2.75 8.62 -14.16
C GLU A 91 1.77 8.72 -12.98
N TYR A 92 2.25 9.26 -11.86
CA TYR A 92 1.47 9.53 -10.66
C TYR A 92 1.52 11.03 -10.34
N ARG A 93 0.36 11.67 -10.28
CA ARG A 93 0.27 13.09 -9.93
C ARG A 93 0.09 13.26 -8.44
N ARG A 94 1.16 13.63 -7.74
CA ARG A 94 1.13 13.89 -6.30
C ARG A 94 0.42 15.19 -5.93
N ARG A 95 -0.15 15.22 -4.73
CA ARG A 95 -0.88 16.36 -4.15
C ARG A 95 -0.21 16.90 -2.90
N SER A 96 0.66 16.12 -2.26
CA SER A 96 1.38 16.52 -1.05
C SER A 96 2.89 16.34 -1.18
N GLU A 97 3.59 16.74 -0.11
CA GLU A 97 5.04 16.65 0.01
C GLU A 97 5.53 15.26 0.46
N ASP A 98 4.65 14.45 1.06
CA ASP A 98 4.99 13.11 1.55
C ASP A 98 4.15 12.07 0.82
N VAL A 99 4.80 11.36 -0.09
CA VAL A 99 4.16 10.35 -0.92
C VAL A 99 4.91 9.04 -0.79
N THR A 100 4.19 7.99 -0.42
CA THR A 100 4.68 6.62 -0.48
C THR A 100 3.89 5.88 -1.55
N ILE A 101 4.59 5.30 -2.52
CA ILE A 101 3.97 4.49 -3.57
C ILE A 101 4.52 3.08 -3.47
N ARG A 102 3.63 2.09 -3.51
CA ARG A 102 3.94 0.67 -3.51
C ARG A 102 3.33 0.04 -4.74
N LEU A 103 4.13 -0.70 -5.50
CA LEU A 103 3.65 -1.50 -6.61
C LEU A 103 3.82 -2.98 -6.27
N ARG A 104 2.71 -3.70 -6.24
CA ARG A 104 2.66 -5.16 -6.07
C ARG A 104 2.36 -5.81 -7.41
N LEU A 105 3.17 -6.78 -7.81
CA LEU A 105 2.95 -7.63 -8.96
C LEU A 105 2.13 -8.85 -8.53
N MET A 106 1.02 -9.09 -9.23
CA MET A 106 0.04 -10.12 -8.89
C MET A 106 0.00 -11.20 -9.97
N LYS A 107 -0.07 -12.46 -9.56
CA LYS A 107 -0.37 -13.61 -10.42
C LYS A 107 -1.62 -14.29 -9.87
N GLY A 108 -2.77 -13.96 -10.44
CA GLY A 108 -4.06 -14.27 -9.82
C GLY A 108 -4.23 -13.52 -8.50
N SER A 109 -4.49 -14.24 -7.41
CA SER A 109 -4.61 -13.65 -6.06
C SER A 109 -3.28 -13.58 -5.29
N GLU A 110 -2.19 -14.11 -5.84
CA GLU A 110 -0.90 -14.16 -5.19
C GLU A 110 -0.03 -12.95 -5.58
N THR A 111 0.54 -12.27 -4.58
CA THR A 111 1.60 -11.29 -4.82
C THR A 111 2.91 -12.02 -5.06
N ILE A 112 3.51 -11.83 -6.23
CA ILE A 112 4.77 -12.47 -6.65
C ILE A 112 5.97 -11.53 -6.55
N GLY A 113 5.73 -10.22 -6.51
CA GLY A 113 6.76 -9.22 -6.30
C GLY A 113 6.22 -7.93 -5.71
N GLU A 114 7.07 -7.22 -4.98
CA GLU A 114 6.73 -5.94 -4.37
C GLU A 114 7.91 -4.99 -4.44
N SER A 115 7.61 -3.72 -4.67
CA SER A 115 8.57 -2.62 -4.53
C SER A 115 7.86 -1.39 -4.01
N SER A 116 8.58 -0.54 -3.28
CA SER A 116 8.03 0.68 -2.73
C SER A 116 9.05 1.81 -2.81
N VAL A 117 8.55 2.99 -3.15
CA VAL A 117 9.30 4.24 -3.24
C VAL A 117 8.66 5.25 -2.31
N LYS A 118 9.50 5.97 -1.56
CA LYS A 118 9.06 7.09 -0.72
C LYS A 118 9.69 8.37 -1.26
N LEU A 119 8.86 9.38 -1.49
CA LEU A 119 9.28 10.70 -1.94
C LEU A 119 8.88 11.72 -0.87
N THR A 120 9.84 12.57 -0.52
CA THR A 120 9.67 13.66 0.45
C THR A 120 10.13 14.98 -0.15
N GLY A 121 9.36 16.05 0.03
CA GLY A 121 9.69 17.42 -0.40
C GLY A 121 8.59 18.07 -1.23
N LEU A 122 8.67 19.39 -1.44
CA LEU A 122 7.63 20.21 -2.10
C LEU A 122 7.21 19.65 -3.47
N PRO A 123 5.90 19.47 -3.76
CA PRO A 123 5.44 19.17 -5.12
C PRO A 123 5.89 20.28 -6.05
N ALA A 124 6.53 19.93 -7.17
CA ALA A 124 6.89 20.93 -8.17
C ALA A 124 5.61 21.61 -8.68
N ILE A 125 5.43 22.88 -8.32
CA ILE A 125 4.30 23.69 -8.79
C ILE A 125 4.52 23.93 -10.29
N PRO A 126 3.63 23.46 -11.18
CA PRO A 126 3.73 23.78 -12.60
C PRO A 126 3.61 25.30 -12.78
N GLY A 127 4.72 25.96 -13.16
CA GLY A 127 4.76 27.41 -13.43
C GLY A 127 5.49 28.28 -12.41
N ALA A 128 6.18 27.72 -11.41
CA ALA A 128 7.08 28.53 -10.59
C ALA A 128 8.27 29.04 -11.44
N PRO A 129 8.56 30.36 -11.46
CA PRO A 129 9.71 30.89 -12.20
C PRO A 129 11.01 30.33 -11.61
N LYS A 130 11.91 29.89 -12.51
CA LYS A 130 13.27 29.48 -12.14
C LYS A 130 14.02 30.71 -11.60
N PRO A 131 14.72 30.61 -10.45
CA PRO A 131 15.56 31.72 -9.95
C PRO A 131 16.72 32.01 -10.91
#